data_AF-A0AAD2F0A3-F1
#
_entry.id   AF-A0AAD2F0A3-F1
#
_cell.length_a   1.000
_cell.length_b   1.000
_cell.length_c   1.000
_cell.angle_alpha   90.00
_cell.angle_beta   90.00
_cell.angle_gamma   90.00
#
_symmetry.space_group_name_H-M   'P 1'
#
loop_
_entity.id
_entity.type
_entity.pdbx_description
1 polymer ?
#
loop_
_entity_poly.entity_id
_entity_poly.type
_entity_poly.pdbx_seq_one_letter_code
_entity_poly.pdbx_strand_id
1 'polypeptide(L)' 'MTSLVLIRPHTHAGKPLQPGERLDVEGGTADWLIANGIARHDRQPAPVPQPEGDSAPIEVKPTPTQRKESKS' A
#
# COMPACT_ATOMS: atom_id res chain seq x y z
N MET A 1 -2.54 19.91 -11.30
CA MET A 1 -1.50 19.03 -10.74
C MET A 1 -1.52 19.22 -9.24
N THR A 2 -1.86 18.14 -8.55
CA THR A 2 -2.09 18.06 -7.10
C THR A 2 -1.04 17.13 -6.53
N SER A 3 -0.20 17.67 -5.65
CA SER A 3 0.88 16.92 -5.01
C SER A 3 0.37 16.23 -3.74
N LEU A 4 0.51 14.91 -3.72
CA LEU A 4 0.13 14.05 -2.62
C LEU A 4 1.34 13.30 -2.08
N VAL A 5 1.26 12.87 -0.83
CA VAL A 5 2.19 11.95 -0.19
C VAL A 5 1.51 10.59 -0.10
N LEU A 6 2.16 9.55 -0.64
CA LEU A 6 1.68 8.19 -0.53
C LEU A 6 1.77 7.71 0.92
N ILE A 7 0.71 7.04 1.40
CA ILE A 7 0.72 6.34 2.70
C ILE A 7 0.80 4.83 2.52
N ARG A 8 0.58 4.34 1.29
CA ARG A 8 0.71 2.94 0.88
C ARG A 8 1.59 2.83 -0.37
N PRO A 9 2.28 1.70 -0.59
CA PRO A 9 3.03 1.49 -1.81
C PRO A 9 2.10 1.50 -3.03
N HIS A 10 2.47 2.22 -4.08
CA HIS A 10 1.66 2.39 -5.28
C HIS A 10 2.55 2.41 -6.52
N THR A 11 2.09 1.82 -7.63
CA THR A 11 2.83 1.87 -8.90
C THR A 11 2.25 2.96 -9.78
N HIS A 12 3.02 4.01 -10.02
CA HIS A 12 2.61 5.10 -10.90
C HIS A 12 3.47 5.11 -12.18
N ALA A 13 2.82 5.08 -13.35
CA ALA A 13 3.48 5.05 -14.65
C ALA A 13 4.57 3.94 -14.78
N GLY A 14 4.33 2.78 -14.14
CA GLY A 14 5.28 1.66 -14.13
C GLY A 14 6.43 1.79 -13.13
N LYS A 15 6.47 2.87 -12.33
CA LYS A 15 7.45 3.04 -11.25
C LYS A 15 6.81 2.69 -9.90
N PRO A 16 7.38 1.75 -9.14
CA PRO A 16 6.94 1.50 -7.78
C PRO A 16 7.34 2.68 -6.90
N LEU A 17 6.36 3.27 -6.23
CA LEU A 17 6.54 4.34 -5.25
C LEU A 17 6.24 3.79 -3.86
N GLN A 18 7.01 4.24 -2.88
CA GLN A 18 6.91 3.80 -1.50
C GLN A 18 6.03 4.75 -0.67
N PRO A 19 5.52 4.29 0.49
CA PRO A 19 4.95 5.19 1.49
C PRO A 19 5.94 6.30 1.85
N GLY A 20 5.45 7.53 1.98
CA GLY A 20 6.23 8.74 2.21
C GLY A 20 6.73 9.42 0.93
N GLU A 21 6.61 8.75 -0.23
CA GLU A 21 7.01 9.33 -1.50
C GLU A 21 5.94 10.29 -2.04
N ARG A 22 6.39 11.36 -2.72
CA ARG A 22 5.51 12.37 -3.28
C ARG A 22 5.08 11.98 -4.68
N LEU A 23 3.78 11.99 -4.92
CA LEU A 23 3.18 11.71 -6.20
C LEU A 23 2.36 12.93 -6.66
N ASP A 24 2.63 13.38 -7.88
CA ASP A 24 1.87 14.47 -8.50
C ASP A 24 0.89 13.88 -9.53
N VAL A 25 -0.40 14.09 -9.29
CA VAL A 25 -1.48 13.60 -10.15
C VAL A 25 -2.50 14.69 -10.46
N GLU A 26 -3.47 14.40 -11.31
CA GLU A 26 -4.62 15.29 -11.53
C GLU A 26 -5.58 15.26 -10.33
N GLY A 27 -6.39 16.32 -10.17
CA GLY A 27 -7.29 16.47 -9.03
C GLY A 27 -8.28 15.31 -8.85
N GLY A 28 -8.82 14.77 -9.95
CA GLY A 28 -9.72 13.61 -9.86
C GLY A 28 -9.02 12.34 -9.37
N THR A 29 -7.79 12.10 -9.82
CA THR A 29 -6.97 10.97 -9.34
C THR A 29 -6.53 11.18 -7.90
N ALA A 30 -6.19 12.42 -7.53
CA ALA A 30 -5.83 12.76 -6.17
C ALA A 30 -6.97 12.48 -5.19
N ASP A 31 -8.17 12.93 -5.53
CA ASP A 31 -9.37 12.70 -4.71
C ASP A 31 -9.63 11.20 -4.53
N TRP A 32 -9.53 10.42 -5.62
CA TRP A 32 -9.65 8.96 -5.55
C TRP A 32 -8.58 8.32 -4.65
N LEU A 33 -7.31 8.72 -4.77
CA LEU A 33 -6.22 8.19 -3.92
C LEU A 33 -6.43 8.52 -2.44
N ILE A 34 -7.00 9.68 -2.13
CA ILE A 34 -7.30 10.09 -0.76
C ILE A 34 -8.52 9.34 -0.22
N ALA A 35 -9.60 9.27 -1.01
CA ALA A 35 -10.83 8.57 -0.64
C ALA A 35 -10.58 7.07 -0.37
N ASN A 36 -9.63 6.46 -1.06
CA ASN A 36 -9.21 5.06 -0.86
C ASN A 36 -8.13 4.89 0.23
N GLY A 37 -7.68 5.97 0.87
CA GLY A 37 -6.62 5.90 1.88
C GLY A 37 -5.27 5.41 1.32
N ILE A 38 -4.97 5.72 0.06
CA ILE A 38 -3.69 5.40 -0.60
C ILE A 38 -2.71 6.56 -0.48
N ALA A 39 -3.20 7.80 -0.50
CA ALA A 39 -2.40 9.01 -0.40
C ALA A 39 -3.06 10.08 0.48
N ARG A 40 -2.29 11.11 0.86
CA ARG A 40 -2.74 12.27 1.65
C ARG A 40 -2.20 13.56 1.03
N HIS A 41 -2.84 14.69 1.26
CA HIS A 41 -2.32 15.99 0.82
C HIS A 41 -1.01 16.34 1.55
N ASP A 42 0.03 16.73 0.79
CA ASP A 42 1.34 17.14 1.35
C ASP A 42 1.21 18.37 2.27
N ARG A 43 0.18 19.20 2.05
CA ARG A 43 -0.10 20.40 2.85
C ARG A 43 -0.60 20.14 4.27
N GLN A 44 -0.85 18.89 4.66
CA GLN A 44 -1.35 18.58 5.99
C GLN A 44 -0.19 18.26 6.93
N PRO A 45 0.13 19.12 7.92
CA PRO A 45 1.06 18.75 8.98
C PRO A 45 0.52 17.47 9.65
N ALA A 46 1.42 16.51 9.80
CA ALA A 46 1.17 15.10 10.09
C ALA A 46 -0.02 14.83 11.04
N PRO A 47 -1.04 14.07 10.62
CA PRO A 47 -1.74 13.20 11.55
C PRO A 47 -0.78 12.05 11.86
N VAL A 48 -0.44 11.94 13.14
CA VAL A 48 0.14 10.76 13.82
C VAL A 48 -0.05 9.45 13.04
N PRO A 49 0.99 8.59 12.99
CA PRO A 49 0.92 7.34 12.23
C PRO A 49 -0.23 6.49 12.79
N GLN A 50 -1.33 6.43 12.05
CA GLN A 50 -2.38 5.45 12.26
C GLN A 50 -1.86 4.14 11.64
N PRO A 51 -1.64 3.09 12.44
CA PRO A 51 -1.22 1.80 11.92
C PRO A 51 -2.49 1.08 11.45
N GLU A 52 -2.98 1.37 10.24
CA GLU A 52 -4.07 0.57 9.67
C GLU A 52 -3.72 0.10 8.26
N GLY A 53 -3.77 -1.23 8.13
CA GLY A 53 -3.19 -2.01 7.04
C GLY A 53 -1.83 -2.55 7.47
N ASP A 54 -1.72 -3.41 8.48
CA ASP A 54 -2.24 -4.79 8.35
C ASP A 54 -2.46 -5.19 6.88
N SER A 55 -1.39 -5.05 6.09
CA SER A 55 -0.93 -6.26 5.43
C SER A 55 -0.58 -7.21 6.56
N ALA A 56 -1.57 -7.92 7.11
CA ALA A 56 -1.39 -9.34 7.20
C ALA A 56 -0.73 -9.70 5.86
N PRO A 57 0.49 -10.28 5.86
CA PRO A 57 0.74 -11.23 4.81
C PRO A 57 -0.52 -12.09 4.82
N ILE A 58 -1.10 -12.39 3.68
CA ILE A 58 -1.72 -13.70 3.58
C ILE A 58 -0.66 -14.67 4.12
N GLU A 59 -0.78 -15.00 5.39
CA GLU A 59 0.01 -15.98 6.09
C GLU A 59 -0.50 -17.30 5.55
N VAL A 60 -0.17 -17.57 4.30
CA VAL A 60 -0.13 -18.93 3.80
C VAL A 60 1.23 -19.45 4.26
N LYS A 61 1.32 -19.74 5.57
CA LYS A 61 2.17 -20.80 6.10
C LYS A 61 1.88 -20.98 7.59
N PRO A 62 1.37 -22.18 7.92
CA PRO A 62 2.17 -23.08 8.69
C PRO A 62 2.70 -24.14 7.73
N THR A 63 3.99 -24.07 7.41
CA THR A 63 4.74 -25.27 7.02
C THR A 63 4.61 -26.30 8.16
N PRO A 64 4.33 -27.57 7.85
CA PRO A 64 5.46 -28.49 7.94
C PRO A 64 5.50 -29.53 6.82
N THR A 65 6.72 -29.81 6.36
CA THR A 65 7.14 -31.09 5.82
C THR A 65 6.54 -32.26 6.62
N GLN A 66 5.66 -33.04 6.00
CA GLN A 66 5.38 -34.46 6.25
C GLN A 66 4.52 -34.91 5.06
N ARG A 67 4.63 -36.08 4.46
CA ARG A 67 5.55 -37.21 4.47
C ARG A 67 5.16 -37.95 3.18
N LYS A 68 6.01 -38.84 2.68
CA LYS A 68 5.65 -39.68 1.52
C LYS A 68 4.39 -40.48 1.83
N GLU A 69 3.38 -40.40 0.97
CA GLU A 69 2.45 -41.50 0.81
C GLU A 69 2.78 -42.19 -0.51
N SER A 70 3.54 -43.28 -0.36
CA SER A 70 3.56 -44.36 -1.32
C SER A 70 2.28 -45.17 -1.14
N LYS A 71 1.54 -45.34 -2.24
CA LYS A 71 0.90 -46.60 -2.69
C LYS A 71 -0.22 -47.20 -1.82
N SER A 72 -1.39 -47.35 -2.45
CA SER A 72 -2.03 -48.67 -2.58
C SER A 72 -2.72 -48.80 -3.94
#